data_AF-A0A6M2BT22-F1
#
_entry.id   AF-A0A6M2BT22-F1
#
_cell.length_a   1.000
_cell.length_b   1.000
_cell.length_c   1.000
_cell.angle_alpha   90.00
_cell.angle_beta   90.00
_cell.angle_gamma   90.00
#
_symmetry.space_group_name_H-M   'P 1'
#
loop_
_entity.id
_entity.type
_entity.pdbx_description
1 polymer ?
#
loop_
_entity_poly.entity_id
_entity_poly.type
_entity_poly.pdbx_seq_one_letter_code
_entity_poly.pdbx_strand_id
1 'polypeptide(L)'
;MKRGALLIPLSLIIAIVVSALAVVRTKHENRGLVTELEGLRSDRERLDMEWAQLQLEEATLANNNRVERIARNQLGMTEPNDYVIVEDKP
;
A
#
# COMPACT_ATOMS: atom_id res chain seq x y z
N MET A 1 -59.73 19.66 -20.54
CA MET A 1 -59.05 18.37 -20.24
C MET A 1 -57.63 18.25 -20.81
N LYS A 2 -57.21 19.00 -21.85
CA LYS A 2 -55.88 18.86 -22.48
C LYS A 2 -54.69 19.49 -21.70
N ARG A 3 -54.95 20.49 -20.84
CA ARG A 3 -53.89 21.19 -20.07
C ARG A 3 -53.21 20.32 -19.01
N GLY A 4 -53.96 19.46 -18.32
CA GLY A 4 -53.40 18.53 -17.32
C GLY A 4 -52.53 17.43 -17.94
N ALA A 5 -52.85 16.98 -19.16
CA ALA A 5 -52.09 15.95 -19.86
C ALA A 5 -50.70 16.41 -20.32
N LEU A 6 -50.48 17.73 -20.49
CA LEU A 6 -49.17 18.31 -20.84
C LEU A 6 -48.26 18.55 -19.63
N LEU A 7 -48.82 18.63 -18.42
CA LEU A 7 -48.04 18.85 -17.20
C LEU A 7 -47.22 17.62 -16.81
N ILE A 8 -47.77 16.42 -17.00
CA ILE A 8 -47.09 15.15 -16.73
C ILE A 8 -45.79 15.02 -17.54
N PRO A 9 -45.80 15.09 -18.89
CA PRO A 9 -44.57 14.98 -19.67
C PRO A 9 -43.58 16.11 -19.36
N LEU A 10 -44.07 17.32 -19.06
CA LEU A 10 -43.19 18.43 -18.67
C LEU A 10 -42.48 18.16 -17.34
N SER A 11 -43.18 17.62 -16.34
CA SER A 11 -42.58 17.25 -15.06
C SER A 11 -41.55 16.12 -15.21
N LEU A 12 -41.80 15.16 -16.11
CA LEU A 12 -40.86 14.08 -16.43
C LEU A 12 -39.58 14.62 -17.08
N ILE A 13 -39.71 15.55 -18.02
CA ILE A 13 -38.55 16.20 -18.64
C ILE A 13 -37.72 16.92 -17.57
N ILE A 14 -38.36 17.68 -16.68
CA ILE A 14 -37.68 18.37 -15.58
C ILE A 14 -36.98 17.36 -14.67
N ALA A 15 -37.64 16.26 -14.29
CA ALA A 15 -37.05 15.22 -13.46
C ALA A 15 -35.82 14.57 -14.12
N ILE A 16 -35.87 14.32 -15.42
CA ILE A 16 -34.73 13.79 -16.19
C ILE A 16 -33.56 14.78 -16.21
N VAL A 17 -33.83 16.06 -16.45
CA VAL A 17 -32.79 17.11 -16.46
C VAL A 17 -32.15 17.24 -15.08
N VAL A 18 -32.94 17.26 -14.01
CA VAL A 18 -32.43 17.32 -12.64
C VAL A 18 -31.58 16.08 -12.33
N SER A 19 -32.03 14.89 -12.71
CA SER A 19 -31.27 13.64 -12.55
C SER A 19 -29.94 13.68 -13.30
N ALA A 20 -29.95 14.13 -14.56
CA ALA A 20 -28.74 14.25 -15.37
C ALA A 20 -27.73 15.21 -14.74
N LEU A 21 -28.18 16.37 -14.25
CA LEU A 21 -27.33 17.34 -13.56
C LEU A 21 -26.77 16.78 -12.25
N ALA A 22 -27.60 16.07 -11.47
CA ALA A 22 -27.17 15.42 -10.24
C ALA A 22 -26.07 14.38 -10.51
N VAL A 23 -26.22 13.53 -11.51
CA VAL A 23 -25.19 12.54 -11.89
C VAL A 23 -23.88 13.21 -12.31
N VAL A 24 -23.95 14.27 -13.12
CA VAL A 24 -22.75 15.02 -13.53
C VAL A 24 -22.06 15.64 -12.33
N ARG A 25 -22.82 16.22 -11.40
CA ARG A 25 -22.29 16.80 -10.16
C ARG A 25 -21.58 15.75 -9.32
N THR A 26 -22.23 14.62 -9.04
CA THR A 26 -21.65 13.51 -8.28
C THR A 26 -20.39 12.99 -8.96
N LYS A 27 -20.39 12.86 -10.29
CA LYS A 27 -19.21 12.40 -11.04
C LYS A 27 -18.04 13.39 -10.94
N HIS A 28 -18.32 14.69 -10.93
CA HIS A 28 -17.28 15.71 -10.79
C HIS A 28 -16.65 15.69 -9.39
N GLU A 29 -17.47 15.62 -8.34
CA GLU A 29 -16.99 15.51 -6.96
C GLU A 29 -16.22 14.21 -6.74
N ASN A 30 -16.71 13.10 -7.30
CA ASN A 30 -16.05 11.80 -7.21
C ASN A 30 -14.65 11.82 -7.85
N ARG A 31 -14.47 12.51 -8.99
CA ARG A 31 -13.14 12.66 -9.61
C ARG A 31 -12.13 13.29 -8.66
N GLY A 32 -12.51 14.35 -7.93
CA GLY A 32 -11.62 14.99 -6.96
C GLY A 32 -11.21 14.05 -5.84
N LEU A 33 -12.18 13.38 -5.23
CA LEU A 33 -11.94 12.41 -4.15
C LEU A 33 -11.06 11.23 -4.59
N VAL A 34 -11.28 10.73 -5.82
CA VAL A 34 -10.47 9.64 -6.37
C VAL A 34 -9.02 10.09 -6.58
N THR A 35 -8.80 11.30 -7.11
CA THR A 35 -7.44 11.83 -7.28
C THR A 35 -6.71 11.99 -5.94
N GLU A 36 -7.38 12.49 -4.90
CA GLU A 36 -6.79 12.59 -3.56
C GLU A 36 -6.43 11.22 -2.98
N LEU A 37 -7.34 10.26 -3.14
CA LEU A 37 -7.15 8.88 -2.68
C LEU A 37 -6.02 8.17 -3.43
N GLU A 38 -5.87 8.40 -4.73
CA GLU A 38 -4.74 7.90 -5.52
C GLU A 38 -3.42 8.52 -5.06
N GLY A 39 -3.40 9.81 -4.73
CA GLY A 39 -2.22 10.47 -4.16
C GLY A 39 -1.77 9.85 -2.84
N LEU A 40 -2.69 9.70 -1.89
CA LEU A 40 -2.41 9.06 -0.59
C LEU A 40 -1.93 7.61 -0.72
N ARG A 41 -2.46 6.86 -1.70
CA ARG A 41 -2.00 5.50 -2.00
C ARG A 41 -0.57 5.49 -2.53
N SER A 42 -0.25 6.40 -3.45
CA SER A 42 1.10 6.51 -4.00
C SER A 42 2.12 6.85 -2.92
N ASP A 43 1.79 7.76 -1.99
CA ASP A 43 2.65 8.06 -0.85
C ASP A 43 2.85 6.84 0.05
N ARG A 44 1.78 6.12 0.37
CA ARG A 44 1.88 4.89 1.15
C ARG A 44 2.78 3.86 0.48
N GLU A 45 2.60 3.61 -0.82
CA GLU A 45 3.43 2.66 -1.57
C GLU A 45 4.91 3.07 -1.55
N ARG A 46 5.20 4.37 -1.67
CA ARG A 46 6.56 4.89 -1.54
C ARG A 46 7.16 4.60 -0.16
N LEU A 47 6.42 4.88 0.92
CA LEU A 47 6.89 4.59 2.28
C LEU A 47 7.08 3.09 2.50
N ASP A 48 6.19 2.24 1.99
CA ASP A 48 6.29 0.79 2.11
C ASP A 48 7.55 0.26 1.40
N MET A 49 7.91 0.82 0.24
CA MET A 49 9.17 0.51 -0.47
C MET A 49 10.40 0.97 0.32
N GLU A 50 10.40 2.21 0.82
CA GLU A 50 11.49 2.74 1.64
C GLU A 50 11.70 1.86 2.90
N TRP A 51 10.61 1.46 3.55
CA TRP A 51 10.67 0.56 4.69
C TRP A 51 11.25 -0.82 4.35
N ALA A 52 10.80 -1.41 3.23
CA ALA A 52 11.34 -2.69 2.76
C ALA A 52 12.85 -2.60 2.45
N GLN A 53 13.30 -1.49 1.87
CA GLN A 53 14.73 -1.24 1.66
C GLN A 53 15.49 -1.16 2.98
N LEU A 54 15.00 -0.39 3.94
CA LEU A 54 15.64 -0.27 5.26
C LEU A 54 15.77 -1.63 5.97
N GLN A 55 14.74 -2.48 5.87
CA GLN A 55 14.78 -3.84 6.41
C GLN A 55 15.87 -4.71 5.76
N LEU A 56 16.09 -4.56 4.45
CA LEU A 56 17.17 -5.28 3.74
C LEU A 56 18.55 -4.76 4.17
N GLU A 57 18.70 -3.44 4.34
CA GLU A 57 19.91 -2.82 4.84
C GLU A 57 20.23 -3.30 6.27
N GLU A 58 19.23 -3.34 7.16
CA GLU A 58 19.38 -3.84 8.53
C GLU A 58 19.73 -5.33 8.55
N ALA A 59 19.04 -6.17 7.78
CA ALA A 59 19.34 -7.60 7.69
C ALA A 59 20.79 -7.86 7.23
N THR A 60 21.31 -7.03 6.32
CA THR A 60 22.70 -7.10 5.83
C THR A 60 23.70 -6.68 6.91
N LEU A 61 23.37 -5.67 7.72
CA LEU A 61 24.21 -5.16 8.80
C LEU A 61 24.17 -6.03 10.07
N ALA A 62 23.06 -6.71 10.32
CA ALA A 62 22.81 -7.48 11.54
C ALA A 62 23.36 -8.93 11.47
N ASN A 63 23.28 -9.62 10.33
CA ASN A 63 23.34 -11.09 10.37
C ASN A 63 24.71 -11.77 10.27
N ASN A 64 25.72 -11.24 9.57
CA ASN A 64 26.98 -12.00 9.42
C ASN A 64 28.24 -11.19 9.72
N ASN A 65 28.37 -10.00 9.13
CA ASN A 65 29.65 -9.29 9.19
C ASN A 65 30.04 -8.78 10.59
N ARG A 66 29.09 -8.47 11.47
CA ARG A 66 29.42 -7.92 12.79
C ARG A 66 29.78 -9.00 13.80
N VAL A 67 28.97 -10.06 13.88
CA VAL A 67 29.21 -11.20 14.76
C VAL A 67 30.49 -11.92 14.36
N GLU A 68 30.66 -12.20 13.08
CA GLU A 68 31.83 -12.92 12.57
C GLU A 68 33.13 -12.12 12.72
N ARG A 69 33.07 -10.79 12.52
CA ARG A 69 34.23 -9.91 12.77
C ARG A 69 34.58 -9.82 14.25
N ILE A 70 33.60 -9.77 15.15
CA ILE A 70 33.85 -9.80 16.60
C ILE A 70 34.44 -11.16 16.99
N ALA A 71 33.86 -12.26 16.50
CA ALA A 71 34.34 -13.62 16.74
C ALA A 71 35.79 -13.83 16.29
N ARG A 72 36.14 -13.42 15.07
CA ARG A 72 37.53 -13.52 14.58
C ARG A 72 38.48 -12.54 15.26
N ASN A 73 38.11 -11.26 15.37
CA ASN A 73 39.08 -10.22 15.75
C ASN A 73 39.18 -9.99 17.26
N GLN A 74 38.11 -10.19 18.03
CA GLN A 74 38.12 -10.00 19.49
C GLN A 74 38.22 -11.32 20.24
N LEU A 75 37.62 -12.39 19.72
CA LEU A 75 37.63 -13.70 20.36
C LEU A 75 38.63 -14.68 19.74
N GLY A 76 39.31 -14.29 18.65
CA GLY A 76 40.32 -15.13 17.98
C GLY A 76 39.77 -16.43 17.38
N MET A 77 38.46 -16.51 17.15
CA MET A 77 37.81 -17.73 16.68
C MET A 77 38.20 -18.03 15.23
N THR A 78 38.62 -19.26 14.96
CA THR A 78 38.90 -19.78 13.61
C THR A 78 37.84 -20.80 13.23
N GLU A 79 37.61 -20.99 11.94
CA GLU A 79 36.74 -22.06 11.47
C GLU A 79 37.36 -23.43 11.82
N PRO A 80 36.64 -24.34 12.50
CA PRO A 80 37.18 -25.66 12.85
C PRO A 80 37.34 -26.53 11.60
N ASN A 81 38.49 -27.19 11.46
CA ASN A 81 38.78 -28.08 10.32
C ASN A 81 38.07 -29.45 10.41
N ASP A 82 37.53 -29.80 11.58
CA ASP A 82 36.91 -31.10 11.85
C ASP A 82 35.70 -30.90 12.75
N TYR A 83 34.55 -31.46 12.37
CA TYR A 83 33.29 -31.30 13.07
C TYR A 83 32.75 -32.65 13.50
N VAL A 84 32.60 -32.83 14.82
CA VAL A 84 31.91 -33.98 15.40
C VAL A 84 30.49 -33.55 15.70
N ILE A 85 29.54 -34.12 14.97
CA ILE A 85 28.11 -33.96 15.28
C ILE A 85 27.87 -34.78 16.55
N VAL A 86 27.70 -34.07 17.67
CA VAL A 86 27.27 -34.70 18.93
C VAL A 86 25.77 -34.88 18.83
N GLU A 87 25.34 -36.11 18.53
CA GLU A 87 23.92 -36.48 18.55
C GLU A 87 23.44 -36.39 20.00
N ASP A 88 22.56 -35.43 20.29
CA ASP A 88 21.97 -35.25 21.61
C ASP A 88 21.06 -36.45 21.89
N LYS A 89 21.57 -37.40 22.67
CA LYS A 89 20.77 -38.52 23.15
C LYS A 89 19.96 -38.05 24.37
N PRO A 90 18.64 -38.30 24.36
CA PRO A 90 17.71 -37.79 25.38
C PRO A 90 18.00 -38.34 26.79
#